data_AF-A0A812XAP5-F1
#
_entry.id   AF-A0A812XAP5-F1
#
_cell.length_a   1.000
_cell.length_b   1.000
_cell.length_c   1.000
_cell.angle_alpha   90.00
_cell.angle_beta   90.00
_cell.angle_gamma   90.00
#
_symmetry.space_group_name_H-M   'P 1'
#
loop_
_entity.id
_entity.type
_entity.pdbx_description
1 polymer ?
#
loop_
_entity_poly.entity_id
_entity_poly.type
_entity_poly.pdbx_seq_one_letter_code
_entity_poly.pdbx_strand_id
1 'polypeptide(L)'
;MNYIEPSIKTRYLYSCILANEYGGKRQNKPLLELTKHMAQEFHDLFYTGVEIMRGSGEPETLFPVVIGLKGDWGGLSKIGTLSRSYTRDTPTKPHGPGICHLCRAGQKSHPWHKVDYDSMMKARQDVEPPWKRPPPLVQYIPMDVTRAAEFFRPDLFHTCHKGVSADACANSIVTLIDFDYYPNGSFPQKLDEIYEEIQAFCKNNQKFLHMLKLTRSAIGYSSSAEYPTGSWFKGADTTVLSLFLEEKYATLLPTCPAELKPYFVEVHRTIRSSNEFLKGLYHADTWLTEAERRHAIESGRCFLNSFKFCAEHAFLQLNLTRWKYQPKYHLFAEVIFLLEKNLHEGVSSLNPLIEATQVDEDFVGKVSRFSLQVSVRTISERTIKKYLLSLASAW
;
A
#
# COMPACT_ATOMS: atom_id res chain seq x y z
N MET A 1 9.21 -6.62 14.38
CA MET A 1 9.15 -5.24 14.94
C MET A 1 7.75 -4.60 14.92
N ASN A 2 7.02 -4.60 13.79
CA ASN A 2 5.69 -3.95 13.72
C ASN A 2 4.53 -4.72 14.41
N TYR A 3 4.67 -6.01 14.71
CA TYR A 3 3.53 -6.86 15.11
C TYR A 3 3.64 -7.52 16.50
N ILE A 4 4.55 -7.05 17.36
CA ILE A 4 4.84 -7.71 18.65
C ILE A 4 3.86 -7.26 19.74
N GLU A 5 3.54 -5.97 19.79
CA GLU A 5 2.71 -5.36 20.84
C GLU A 5 1.40 -4.80 20.25
N PRO A 6 0.33 -4.68 21.05
CA PRO A 6 -0.90 -4.01 20.63
C PRO A 6 -0.63 -2.61 20.09
N SER A 7 -1.26 -2.26 18.96
CA SER A 7 -1.09 -0.96 18.29
C SER A 7 -1.36 0.25 19.20
N ILE A 8 -2.18 0.10 20.23
CA ILE A 8 -2.45 1.15 21.24
C ILE A 8 -1.20 1.51 22.06
N LYS A 9 -0.26 0.57 22.25
CA LYS A 9 0.99 0.78 22.99
C LYS A 9 2.13 1.29 22.12
N THR A 10 2.06 1.04 20.81
CA THR A 10 3.15 1.29 19.87
C THR A 10 2.92 2.48 18.95
N ARG A 11 1.77 3.16 19.08
CA ARG A 11 1.39 4.34 18.30
C ARG A 11 0.88 5.44 19.21
N TYR A 12 1.15 6.68 18.79
CA TYR A 12 0.78 7.88 19.53
C TYR A 12 -0.31 8.65 18.78
N LEU A 13 -1.42 8.97 19.45
CA LEU A 13 -2.47 9.81 18.89
C LEU A 13 -2.10 11.28 19.09
N TYR A 14 -1.73 11.97 17.99
CA TYR A 14 -1.43 13.40 18.03
C TYR A 14 -2.68 14.28 18.22
N SER A 15 -3.74 14.01 17.43
CA SER A 15 -4.97 14.80 17.48
C SER A 15 -6.15 14.03 16.92
N CYS A 16 -7.37 14.50 17.24
CA CYS A 16 -8.62 13.98 16.71
C CYS A 16 -9.46 15.14 16.17
N ILE A 17 -9.70 15.14 14.86
CA ILE A 17 -10.50 16.15 14.17
C ILE A 17 -11.65 15.50 13.41
N LEU A 18 -12.84 16.09 13.50
CA LEU A 18 -14.00 15.64 12.75
C LEU A 18 -13.82 15.84 11.24
N ALA A 19 -14.26 14.88 10.44
CA ALA A 19 -14.16 14.94 8.98
C ALA A 19 -14.88 16.16 8.36
N ASN A 20 -15.99 16.61 8.97
CA ASN A 20 -16.71 17.79 8.50
C ASN A 20 -15.95 19.11 8.75
N GLU A 21 -15.03 19.14 9.70
CA GLU A 21 -14.28 20.35 10.07
C GLU A 21 -13.22 20.68 9.01
N TYR A 22 -12.60 19.67 8.40
CA TYR A 22 -11.59 19.84 7.36
C TYR A 22 -12.08 19.48 5.95
N GLY A 23 -13.22 18.81 5.81
CA GLY A 23 -13.87 18.50 4.53
C GLY A 23 -14.64 19.68 3.91
N GLY A 24 -15.10 19.50 2.66
CA GLY A 24 -16.05 20.39 2.00
C GLY A 24 -15.53 21.82 1.73
N LYS A 25 -16.36 22.83 2.02
CA LYS A 25 -16.12 24.26 1.70
C LYS A 25 -14.85 24.85 2.34
N ARG A 26 -14.31 24.20 3.38
CA ARG A 26 -13.11 24.65 4.13
C ARG A 26 -11.79 24.20 3.50
N GLN A 27 -11.83 23.45 2.39
CA GLN A 27 -10.68 23.13 1.53
C GLN A 27 -9.43 22.63 2.30
N ASN A 28 -9.60 21.75 3.28
CA ASN A 28 -8.53 21.20 4.12
C ASN A 28 -7.77 22.19 5.02
N LYS A 29 -8.17 23.49 5.10
CA LYS A 29 -7.43 24.49 5.89
C LYS A 29 -7.17 24.07 7.34
N PRO A 30 -8.16 23.59 8.12
CA PRO A 30 -7.90 23.18 9.51
C PRO A 30 -6.92 22.01 9.63
N LEU A 31 -6.96 21.07 8.68
CA LEU A 31 -6.01 19.95 8.64
C LEU A 31 -4.59 20.45 8.36
N LEU A 32 -4.41 21.40 7.44
CA LEU A 32 -3.10 21.97 7.12
C LEU A 32 -2.54 22.81 8.27
N GLU A 33 -3.36 23.58 8.97
CA GLU A 33 -2.94 24.30 10.18
C GLU A 33 -2.56 23.35 11.31
N LEU A 34 -3.33 22.28 11.54
CA LEU A 34 -2.97 21.25 12.51
C LEU A 34 -1.63 20.59 12.16
N THR A 35 -1.44 20.25 10.88
CA THR A 35 -0.20 19.65 10.38
C THR A 35 0.99 20.61 10.53
N LYS A 36 0.76 21.91 10.36
CA LYS A 36 1.77 22.95 10.57
C LYS A 36 2.21 23.02 12.03
N HIS A 37 1.25 23.05 12.97
CA HIS A 37 1.57 23.03 14.40
C HIS A 37 2.41 21.79 14.76
N MET A 38 2.00 20.61 14.28
CA MET A 38 2.76 19.37 14.48
C MET A 38 4.19 19.46 13.94
N ALA A 39 4.38 20.05 12.75
CA ALA A 39 5.69 20.20 12.13
C ALA A 39 6.60 21.16 12.92
N GLN A 40 6.03 22.21 13.53
CA GLN A 40 6.74 23.15 14.38
C GLN A 40 7.14 22.50 15.72
N GLU A 41 6.26 21.71 16.33
CA GLU A 41 6.61 20.96 17.55
C GLU A 41 7.72 19.94 17.30
N PHE A 42 7.72 19.24 16.15
CA PHE A 42 8.82 18.36 15.79
C PHE A 42 10.13 19.11 15.49
N HIS A 43 10.05 20.32 14.93
CA HIS A 43 11.22 21.18 14.77
C HIS A 43 11.83 21.51 16.13
N ASP A 44 11.01 21.97 17.07
CA ASP A 44 11.48 22.33 18.41
C ASP A 44 12.07 21.11 19.12
N LEU A 45 11.36 19.98 19.12
CA LEU A 45 11.83 18.71 19.69
C LEU A 45 13.18 18.22 19.12
N PHE A 46 13.47 18.49 17.85
CA PHE A 46 14.75 18.12 17.25
C PHE A 46 15.92 18.91 17.83
N TYR A 47 15.73 20.19 18.15
CA TYR A 47 16.81 21.06 18.65
C TYR A 47 16.85 21.16 20.18
N THR A 48 15.71 21.07 20.85
CA THR A 48 15.62 21.24 22.31
C THR A 48 15.45 19.93 23.06
N GLY A 49 14.96 18.89 22.39
CA GLY A 49 14.63 17.61 23.00
C GLY A 49 13.47 17.68 24.00
N VAL A 50 13.22 16.55 24.67
CA VAL A 50 12.28 16.39 25.78
C VAL A 50 12.98 15.69 26.94
N GLU A 51 12.93 16.29 28.12
CA GLU A 51 13.47 15.70 29.34
C GLU A 51 12.53 14.61 29.86
N ILE A 52 13.09 13.43 30.14
CA ILE A 52 12.38 12.30 30.72
C ILE A 52 13.12 11.77 31.95
N MET A 53 12.37 11.29 32.93
CA MET A 53 12.92 10.56 34.07
C MET A 53 12.88 9.06 33.77
N ARG A 54 14.03 8.40 33.71
CA ARG A 54 14.09 6.93 33.63
C ARG A 54 14.08 6.30 35.02
N GLY A 55 13.86 5.00 35.09
CA GLY A 55 13.80 4.24 36.35
C GLY A 55 15.07 4.33 37.21
N SER A 56 16.18 4.85 36.69
CA SER A 56 17.41 5.17 37.41
C SER A 56 17.36 6.46 38.25
N GLY A 57 16.35 7.32 38.05
CA GLY A 57 16.20 8.58 38.77
C GLY A 57 17.01 9.75 38.21
N GLU A 58 17.78 9.57 37.14
CA GLU A 58 18.49 10.64 36.43
C GLU A 58 17.67 11.18 35.25
N PRO A 59 17.66 12.51 35.03
CA PRO A 59 17.02 13.12 33.86
C PRO A 59 17.83 12.82 32.60
N GLU A 60 17.17 12.30 31.58
CA GLU A 60 17.72 12.13 30.23
C GLU A 60 16.95 13.02 29.25
N THR A 61 17.65 13.69 28.32
CA THR A 61 17.00 14.42 27.23
C THR A 61 16.94 13.56 25.97
N LEU A 62 15.75 13.29 25.46
CA LEU A 62 15.53 12.62 24.19
C LEU A 62 15.32 13.63 23.06
N PHE A 63 15.94 13.39 21.90
CA PHE A 63 15.80 14.22 20.71
C PHE A 63 15.10 13.44 19.60
N PRO A 64 13.77 13.59 19.42
CA PRO A 64 13.04 12.93 18.36
C PRO A 64 13.52 13.35 16.97
N VAL A 65 13.77 12.38 16.10
CA VAL A 65 14.12 12.61 14.68
C VAL A 65 13.04 12.01 13.80
N VAL A 66 12.43 12.85 12.96
CA VAL A 66 11.39 12.41 12.01
C VAL A 66 12.06 11.97 10.70
N ILE A 67 11.99 10.69 10.39
CA ILE A 67 12.67 10.08 9.23
C ILE A 67 11.79 9.97 7.97
N GLY A 68 10.49 10.21 8.10
CA GLY A 68 9.52 10.10 7.02
C GLY A 68 8.08 10.09 7.53
N LEU A 69 7.16 10.17 6.58
CA LEU A 69 5.72 10.12 6.80
C LEU A 69 5.08 9.09 5.89
N LYS A 70 4.43 8.11 6.51
CA LYS A 70 3.62 7.08 5.85
C LYS A 70 2.13 7.27 6.17
N GLY A 71 1.27 6.72 5.33
CA GLY A 71 -0.17 6.81 5.49
C GLY A 71 -0.92 6.50 4.20
N ASP A 72 -2.25 6.55 4.27
CA ASP A 72 -3.08 6.45 3.08
C ASP A 72 -2.72 7.56 2.07
N TRP A 73 -2.64 7.19 0.79
CA TRP A 73 -2.21 8.09 -0.28
C TRP A 73 -3.10 9.30 -0.48
N GLY A 74 -4.41 9.15 -0.29
CA GLY A 74 -5.35 10.28 -0.33
C GLY A 74 -5.05 11.28 0.78
N GLY A 75 -4.66 10.80 1.96
CA GLY A 75 -4.18 11.62 3.07
C GLY A 75 -2.84 12.30 2.77
N LEU A 76 -1.83 11.51 2.38
CA LEU A 76 -0.48 12.01 2.07
C LEU A 76 -0.49 13.07 0.96
N SER A 77 -1.27 12.86 -0.11
CA SER A 77 -1.39 13.82 -1.21
C SER A 77 -2.00 15.15 -0.76
N LYS A 78 -2.90 15.14 0.22
CA LYS A 78 -3.52 16.36 0.76
C LYS A 78 -2.56 17.13 1.66
N ILE A 79 -1.99 16.47 2.66
CA ILE A 79 -1.10 17.11 3.65
C ILE A 79 0.25 17.52 3.05
N GLY A 80 0.76 16.74 2.08
CA GLY A 80 1.94 17.09 1.30
C GLY A 80 1.68 18.13 0.21
N THR A 81 0.41 18.52 -0.01
CA THR A 81 -0.01 19.43 -1.09
C THR A 81 0.53 19.00 -2.46
N LEU A 82 0.56 17.68 -2.70
CA LEU A 82 1.22 17.09 -3.84
C LEU A 82 0.49 17.45 -5.14
N SER A 83 1.19 18.15 -6.02
CA SER A 83 0.78 18.50 -7.38
C SER A 83 0.81 17.32 -8.36
N ARG A 84 1.52 16.25 -8.01
CA ARG A 84 1.54 14.96 -8.70
C ARG A 84 1.54 13.83 -7.67
N SER A 85 0.68 12.83 -7.87
CA SER A 85 0.47 11.74 -6.92
C SER A 85 -0.25 10.57 -7.59
N TYR A 86 -0.15 9.38 -7.00
CA TYR A 86 -0.72 8.13 -7.53
C TYR A 86 -2.24 8.07 -7.47
N THR A 87 -2.90 9.05 -6.86
CA THR A 87 -4.36 9.17 -6.89
C THR A 87 -4.87 9.80 -8.18
N ARG A 88 -3.98 10.23 -9.08
CA ARG A 88 -4.33 10.87 -10.34
C ARG A 88 -4.27 9.87 -11.48
N ASP A 89 -5.40 9.73 -12.17
CA ASP A 89 -5.41 9.26 -13.55
C ASP A 89 -5.08 10.47 -14.44
N THR A 90 -3.81 10.66 -14.76
CA THR A 90 -3.45 11.67 -15.76
C THR A 90 -3.77 11.13 -17.14
N PRO A 91 -4.63 11.79 -17.94
CA PRO A 91 -4.72 11.47 -19.36
C PRO A 91 -3.33 11.64 -20.00
N THR A 92 -3.03 10.87 -21.05
CA THR A 92 -1.82 10.93 -21.88
C THR A 92 -1.65 12.24 -22.65
N LYS A 93 -2.12 13.36 -22.07
CA LYS A 93 -1.83 14.69 -22.59
C LYS A 93 -0.32 14.92 -22.46
N PRO A 94 0.34 15.52 -23.48
CA PRO A 94 1.78 15.77 -23.46
C PRO A 94 2.28 16.62 -22.27
N HIS A 95 1.37 17.28 -21.56
CA HIS A 95 1.65 18.24 -20.48
C HIS A 95 1.00 17.84 -19.14
N GLY A 96 0.72 16.55 -18.91
CA GLY A 96 0.22 16.07 -17.63
C GLY A 96 1.23 16.29 -16.48
N PRO A 97 0.77 16.52 -15.24
CA PRO A 97 1.65 16.74 -14.08
C PRO A 97 2.49 15.49 -13.69
N GLY A 98 2.12 14.31 -14.20
CA GLY A 98 2.65 13.01 -13.82
C GLY A 98 1.79 12.30 -12.76
N ILE A 99 2.06 11.02 -12.57
CA ILE A 99 1.34 10.13 -11.64
C ILE A 99 2.14 9.81 -10.37
N CYS A 100 3.40 10.20 -10.31
CA CYS A 100 4.34 9.84 -9.24
C CYS A 100 4.87 11.10 -8.56
N HIS A 101 4.94 11.13 -7.23
CA HIS A 101 5.56 12.26 -6.52
C HIS A 101 7.09 12.18 -6.50
N LEU A 102 7.64 10.98 -6.65
CA LEU A 102 9.09 10.70 -6.56
C LEU A 102 9.83 10.86 -7.90
N CYS A 103 9.13 10.75 -9.02
CA CYS A 103 9.75 10.75 -10.35
C CYS A 103 8.84 11.41 -11.40
N ARG A 104 9.30 11.39 -12.66
CA ARG A 104 8.62 12.00 -13.82
C ARG A 104 7.64 11.06 -14.52
N ALA A 105 7.32 9.91 -13.94
CA ALA A 105 6.40 8.95 -14.53
C ALA A 105 5.04 9.57 -14.88
N GLY A 106 4.61 9.38 -16.12
CA GLY A 106 3.39 9.96 -16.68
C GLY A 106 3.59 11.33 -17.31
N GLN A 107 4.79 11.90 -17.28
CA GLN A 107 5.16 13.10 -18.03
C GLN A 107 5.66 12.74 -19.44
N LYS A 108 5.84 13.76 -20.29
CA LYS A 108 6.39 13.60 -21.64
C LYS A 108 7.69 12.80 -21.61
N SER A 109 7.79 11.79 -22.47
CA SER A 109 8.94 10.87 -22.60
C SER A 109 9.23 9.96 -21.40
N HIS A 110 8.34 9.91 -20.40
CA HIS A 110 8.49 9.09 -19.20
C HIS A 110 7.23 8.22 -19.00
N PRO A 111 7.06 7.17 -19.83
CA PRO A 111 5.92 6.27 -19.72
C PRO A 111 5.94 5.54 -18.38
N TRP A 112 4.88 5.72 -17.58
CA TRP A 112 4.82 5.22 -16.21
C TRP A 112 4.69 3.69 -16.11
N HIS A 113 4.27 3.00 -17.17
CA HIS A 113 4.21 1.53 -17.21
C HIS A 113 5.58 0.89 -17.51
N LYS A 114 6.60 1.68 -17.90
CA LYS A 114 7.97 1.18 -18.05
C LYS A 114 8.68 1.25 -16.72
N VAL A 115 8.81 0.10 -16.09
CA VAL A 115 9.27 -0.03 -14.70
C VAL A 115 10.65 -0.65 -14.57
N ASP A 116 11.33 -1.00 -15.66
CA ASP A 116 12.72 -1.47 -15.64
C ASP A 116 13.68 -0.46 -14.99
N TYR A 117 14.83 -0.93 -14.49
CA TYR A 117 15.77 -0.11 -13.72
C TYR A 117 16.19 1.16 -14.47
N ASP A 118 16.58 1.04 -15.74
CA ASP A 118 17.06 2.17 -16.54
C ASP A 118 15.95 3.20 -16.79
N SER A 119 14.73 2.76 -17.08
CA SER A 119 13.57 3.65 -17.24
C SER A 119 13.21 4.37 -15.95
N MET A 120 13.27 3.67 -14.79
CA MET A 120 13.02 4.26 -13.48
C MET A 120 14.13 5.24 -13.07
N MET A 121 15.40 4.90 -13.29
CA MET A 121 16.55 5.79 -13.10
C MET A 121 16.39 7.07 -13.92
N LYS A 122 16.07 6.94 -15.21
CA LYS A 122 15.83 8.07 -16.11
C LYS A 122 14.67 8.94 -15.62
N ALA A 123 13.58 8.33 -15.16
CA ALA A 123 12.44 9.07 -14.62
C ALA A 123 12.77 9.85 -13.33
N ARG A 124 13.84 9.49 -12.62
CA ARG A 124 14.33 10.15 -11.41
C ARG A 124 15.40 11.22 -11.64
N GLN A 125 15.76 11.50 -12.90
CA GLN A 125 16.65 12.59 -13.26
C GLN A 125 15.90 13.92 -13.36
N ASP A 126 16.51 14.98 -12.82
CA ASP A 126 16.02 16.37 -12.87
C ASP A 126 14.55 16.50 -12.44
N VAL A 127 14.23 15.90 -11.30
CA VAL A 127 12.88 15.84 -10.76
C VAL A 127 12.59 17.11 -9.95
N GLU A 128 11.73 17.96 -10.48
CA GLU A 128 11.20 19.11 -9.74
C GLU A 128 10.42 18.67 -8.49
N PRO A 129 10.40 19.44 -7.38
CA PRO A 129 9.58 19.12 -6.23
C PRO A 129 8.10 18.91 -6.59
N PRO A 130 7.39 17.95 -5.98
CA PRO A 130 6.01 17.63 -6.35
C PRO A 130 5.02 18.65 -5.77
N TRP A 131 5.40 19.88 -5.51
CA TRP A 131 4.54 20.95 -4.97
C TRP A 131 4.96 22.31 -5.53
N LYS A 132 4.01 23.25 -5.58
CA LYS A 132 4.32 24.65 -5.96
C LYS A 132 4.99 25.42 -4.83
N ARG A 133 4.65 25.10 -3.59
CA ARG A 133 5.22 25.64 -2.36
C ARG A 133 5.43 24.48 -1.41
N PRO A 134 6.59 24.38 -0.71
CA PRO A 134 6.81 23.29 0.22
C PRO A 134 5.70 23.22 1.27
N PRO A 135 5.12 22.04 1.58
CA PRO A 135 4.13 21.89 2.63
C PRO A 135 4.76 22.14 4.01
N PRO A 136 3.98 22.47 5.06
CA PRO A 136 4.53 22.74 6.40
C PRO A 136 5.44 21.64 6.93
N LEU A 137 5.12 20.37 6.68
CA LEU A 137 5.94 19.21 7.06
C LEU A 137 7.35 19.26 6.48
N VAL A 138 7.52 19.80 5.28
CA VAL A 138 8.83 19.94 4.63
C VAL A 138 9.50 21.27 5.00
N GLN A 139 8.71 22.30 5.30
CA GLN A 139 9.24 23.62 5.68
C GLN A 139 9.90 23.62 7.07
N TYR A 140 9.27 22.94 8.04
CA TYR A 140 9.67 23.05 9.45
C TYR A 140 10.50 21.85 9.92
N ILE A 141 10.15 20.63 9.52
CA ILE A 141 10.87 19.44 10.00
C ILE A 141 12.29 19.43 9.43
N PRO A 142 13.34 19.35 10.27
CA PRO A 142 14.73 19.25 9.80
C PRO A 142 14.93 18.01 8.93
N MET A 143 15.34 18.21 7.67
CA MET A 143 15.61 17.14 6.71
C MET A 143 16.52 17.61 5.58
N ASP A 144 17.02 16.66 4.79
CA ASP A 144 17.69 16.95 3.53
C ASP A 144 16.68 17.44 2.48
N VAL A 145 16.74 18.73 2.18
CA VAL A 145 15.82 19.39 1.23
C VAL A 145 15.94 18.85 -0.20
N THR A 146 17.08 18.27 -0.57
CA THR A 146 17.27 17.65 -1.89
C THR A 146 16.46 16.36 -2.04
N ARG A 147 16.11 15.73 -0.91
CA ARG A 147 15.33 14.49 -0.83
C ARG A 147 13.95 14.69 -0.21
N ALA A 148 13.49 15.94 -0.10
CA ALA A 148 12.24 16.28 0.57
C ALA A 148 11.02 15.51 0.02
N ALA A 149 10.99 15.18 -1.27
CA ALA A 149 9.89 14.40 -1.85
C ALA A 149 9.82 12.97 -1.28
N GLU A 150 10.95 12.39 -0.90
CA GLU A 150 11.06 11.05 -0.30
C GLU A 150 10.56 11.01 1.14
N PHE A 151 10.35 12.16 1.78
CA PHE A 151 9.71 12.25 3.09
C PHE A 151 8.34 11.57 3.08
N PHE A 152 7.59 11.65 1.97
CA PHE A 152 6.31 10.97 1.80
C PHE A 152 6.57 9.53 1.31
N ARG A 153 6.50 8.58 2.24
CA ARG A 153 6.97 7.20 2.05
C ARG A 153 5.94 6.33 1.35
N PRO A 154 6.36 5.48 0.40
CA PRO A 154 5.50 4.47 -0.15
C PRO A 154 5.02 3.43 0.84
N ASP A 155 3.74 3.48 1.19
CA ASP A 155 3.13 2.46 2.03
C ASP A 155 2.89 1.16 1.23
N LEU A 156 3.59 0.10 1.64
CA LEU A 156 3.47 -1.20 1.01
C LEU A 156 2.08 -1.83 1.20
N PHE A 157 1.35 -1.49 2.27
CA PHE A 157 0.03 -2.05 2.50
C PHE A 157 -0.99 -1.59 1.45
N HIS A 158 -1.16 -0.29 1.23
CA HIS A 158 -2.07 0.26 0.22
C HIS A 158 -1.56 0.05 -1.21
N THR A 159 -0.24 -0.03 -1.39
CA THR A 159 0.39 -0.25 -2.71
C THR A 159 0.29 -1.69 -3.18
N CYS A 160 0.53 -2.65 -2.27
CA CYS A 160 0.60 -4.08 -2.58
C CYS A 160 -0.68 -4.80 -2.11
N HIS A 161 -0.90 -4.96 -0.79
CA HIS A 161 -2.00 -5.74 -0.23
C HIS A 161 -3.39 -5.22 -0.64
N LYS A 162 -3.63 -3.90 -0.58
CA LYS A 162 -4.86 -3.25 -1.07
C LYS A 162 -4.67 -2.58 -2.42
N GLY A 163 -3.68 -3.04 -3.18
CA GLY A 163 -3.31 -2.48 -4.47
C GLY A 163 -3.04 -3.58 -5.47
N VAL A 164 -1.84 -3.59 -6.03
CA VAL A 164 -1.52 -4.43 -7.20
C VAL A 164 -1.69 -5.93 -6.94
N SER A 165 -1.50 -6.43 -5.71
CA SER A 165 -1.73 -7.86 -5.40
C SER A 165 -3.21 -8.18 -5.21
N ALA A 166 -4.02 -7.22 -4.75
CA ALA A 166 -5.47 -7.38 -4.73
C ALA A 166 -6.05 -7.38 -6.16
N ASP A 167 -5.55 -6.48 -7.02
CA ASP A 167 -5.85 -6.50 -8.45
C ASP A 167 -5.48 -7.86 -9.05
N ALA A 168 -4.28 -8.38 -8.76
CA ALA A 168 -3.84 -9.68 -9.26
C ALA A 168 -4.78 -10.82 -8.82
N CYS A 169 -5.13 -10.89 -7.53
CA CYS A 169 -6.05 -11.92 -7.02
C CYS A 169 -7.43 -11.84 -7.69
N ALA A 170 -7.98 -10.63 -7.82
CA ALA A 170 -9.26 -10.41 -8.47
C ALA A 170 -9.24 -10.85 -9.95
N ASN A 171 -8.18 -10.53 -10.68
CA ASN A 171 -8.02 -10.93 -12.07
C ASN A 171 -7.82 -12.44 -12.23
N SER A 172 -7.11 -13.10 -11.32
CA SER A 172 -7.00 -14.56 -11.29
C SER A 172 -8.35 -15.23 -11.07
N ILE A 173 -9.16 -14.75 -10.11
CA ILE A 173 -10.51 -15.28 -9.88
C ILE A 173 -11.37 -15.14 -11.14
N VAL A 174 -11.38 -13.96 -11.78
CA VAL A 174 -12.17 -13.74 -13.00
C VAL A 174 -11.63 -14.57 -14.16
N THR A 175 -10.32 -14.80 -14.24
CA THR A 175 -9.72 -15.68 -15.25
C THR A 175 -10.25 -17.12 -15.12
N LEU A 176 -10.40 -17.67 -13.91
CA LEU A 176 -11.01 -18.99 -13.73
C LEU A 176 -12.45 -19.05 -14.27
N ILE A 177 -13.20 -17.95 -14.12
CA ILE A 177 -14.58 -17.84 -14.61
C ILE A 177 -14.63 -17.68 -16.12
N ASP A 178 -13.75 -16.85 -16.70
CA ASP A 178 -13.69 -16.58 -18.15
C ASP A 178 -13.39 -17.83 -18.97
N PHE A 179 -12.65 -18.79 -18.39
CA PHE A 179 -12.24 -20.03 -19.04
C PHE A 179 -12.96 -21.27 -18.49
N ASP A 180 -14.19 -21.10 -18.00
CA ASP A 180 -15.13 -22.17 -17.65
C ASP A 180 -14.60 -23.23 -16.67
N TYR A 181 -13.65 -22.88 -15.79
CA TYR A 181 -13.30 -23.71 -14.64
C TYR A 181 -14.43 -23.79 -13.60
N TYR A 182 -15.41 -22.89 -13.74
CA TYR A 182 -16.69 -22.89 -13.04
C TYR A 182 -17.79 -22.78 -14.10
N PRO A 183 -18.18 -23.88 -14.78
CA PRO A 183 -18.99 -23.80 -16.01
C PRO A 183 -20.47 -23.49 -15.73
N ASN A 184 -20.97 -23.81 -14.55
CA ASN A 184 -22.40 -23.76 -14.24
C ASN A 184 -22.80 -22.46 -13.53
N GLY A 185 -24.02 -21.99 -13.82
CA GLY A 185 -24.64 -20.88 -13.11
C GLY A 185 -24.24 -19.48 -13.56
N SER A 186 -24.93 -18.51 -12.99
CA SER A 186 -24.66 -17.08 -13.17
C SER A 186 -23.34 -16.68 -12.51
N PHE A 187 -22.75 -15.55 -12.93
CA PHE A 187 -21.50 -15.05 -12.36
C PHE A 187 -21.51 -14.98 -10.82
N PRO A 188 -22.56 -14.48 -10.13
CA PRO A 188 -22.63 -14.56 -8.66
C PRO A 188 -22.57 -15.98 -8.10
N GLN A 189 -23.27 -16.95 -8.72
CA GLN A 189 -23.24 -18.35 -8.29
C GLN A 189 -21.83 -18.95 -8.44
N LYS A 190 -21.12 -18.62 -9.53
CA LYS A 190 -19.72 -19.00 -9.71
C LYS A 190 -18.82 -18.41 -8.62
N LEU A 191 -19.09 -17.18 -8.16
CA LEU A 191 -18.37 -16.58 -7.03
C LEU A 191 -18.67 -17.26 -5.70
N ASP A 192 -19.92 -17.68 -5.48
CA ASP A 192 -20.30 -18.42 -4.27
C ASP A 192 -19.57 -19.78 -4.23
N GLU A 193 -19.51 -20.51 -5.36
CA GLU A 193 -18.76 -21.76 -5.48
C GLU A 193 -17.26 -21.57 -5.21
N ILE A 194 -16.64 -20.55 -5.81
CA ILE A 194 -15.24 -20.19 -5.52
C ILE A 194 -15.06 -19.85 -4.04
N TYR A 195 -16.00 -19.13 -3.43
CA TYR A 195 -15.91 -18.75 -2.03
C TYR A 195 -16.00 -19.95 -1.09
N GLU A 196 -16.83 -20.94 -1.38
CA GLU A 196 -16.89 -22.21 -0.65
C GLU A 196 -15.54 -22.95 -0.68
N GLU A 197 -14.88 -23.00 -1.85
CA GLU A 197 -13.52 -23.55 -1.96
C GLU A 197 -12.51 -22.78 -1.09
N ILE A 198 -12.57 -21.45 -1.11
CA ILE A 198 -11.67 -20.62 -0.28
C ILE A 198 -11.95 -20.88 1.22
N GLN A 199 -13.21 -21.03 1.63
CA GLN A 199 -13.55 -21.38 3.02
C GLN A 199 -12.99 -22.75 3.42
N ALA A 200 -13.10 -23.75 2.53
CA ALA A 200 -12.50 -25.06 2.75
C ALA A 200 -10.97 -24.96 2.88
N PHE A 201 -10.32 -24.21 1.99
CA PHE A 201 -8.88 -23.92 2.07
C PHE A 201 -8.50 -23.26 3.41
N CYS A 202 -9.29 -22.27 3.86
CA CYS A 202 -9.06 -21.60 5.14
C CYS A 202 -9.13 -22.56 6.32
N LYS A 203 -10.13 -23.45 6.33
CA LYS A 203 -10.28 -24.48 7.36
C LYS A 203 -9.08 -25.43 7.39
N ASN A 204 -8.64 -25.89 6.22
CA ASN A 204 -7.52 -26.83 6.10
C ASN A 204 -6.17 -26.21 6.46
N ASN A 205 -5.99 -24.91 6.22
CA ASN A 205 -4.73 -24.20 6.42
C ASN A 205 -4.72 -23.27 7.64
N GLN A 206 -5.73 -23.37 8.51
CA GLN A 206 -5.91 -22.52 9.69
C GLN A 206 -5.81 -21.02 9.38
N LYS A 207 -6.43 -20.61 8.28
CA LYS A 207 -6.53 -19.20 7.85
C LYS A 207 -7.92 -18.65 8.18
N PHE A 208 -8.02 -17.33 8.20
CA PHE A 208 -9.25 -16.61 8.49
C PHE A 208 -9.48 -15.52 7.44
N LEU A 209 -10.70 -15.43 6.93
CA LEU A 209 -11.16 -14.34 6.08
C LEU A 209 -12.05 -13.39 6.88
N HIS A 210 -11.86 -12.09 6.66
CA HIS A 210 -12.75 -11.06 7.17
C HIS A 210 -13.97 -10.87 6.28
N MET A 211 -13.82 -11.04 4.96
CA MET A 211 -14.98 -11.03 4.07
C MET A 211 -15.89 -12.22 4.37
N LEU A 212 -17.20 -11.99 4.29
CA LEU A 212 -18.23 -13.02 4.53
C LEU A 212 -18.73 -13.67 3.25
N LYS A 213 -18.43 -13.07 2.09
CA LYS A 213 -18.82 -13.53 0.77
C LYS A 213 -17.95 -12.89 -0.30
N LEU A 214 -17.75 -13.60 -1.41
CA LEU A 214 -17.14 -13.06 -2.61
C LEU A 214 -18.23 -12.51 -3.53
N THR A 215 -18.14 -11.24 -3.92
CA THR A 215 -19.17 -10.59 -4.75
C THR A 215 -18.53 -9.79 -5.88
N ARG A 216 -19.33 -9.42 -6.90
CA ARG A 216 -18.90 -8.46 -7.93
C ARG A 216 -18.30 -7.18 -7.35
N SER A 217 -18.93 -6.65 -6.29
CA SER A 217 -18.43 -5.48 -5.57
C SER A 217 -17.08 -5.74 -4.90
N ALA A 218 -16.93 -6.88 -4.22
CA ALA A 218 -15.66 -7.27 -3.58
C ALA A 218 -14.53 -7.48 -4.60
N ILE A 219 -14.83 -7.96 -5.81
CA ILE A 219 -13.84 -8.12 -6.89
C ILE A 219 -13.60 -6.81 -7.65
N GLY A 220 -14.49 -5.83 -7.51
CA GLY A 220 -14.44 -4.58 -8.28
C GLY A 220 -14.77 -4.78 -9.77
N TYR A 221 -15.69 -5.70 -10.09
CA TYR A 221 -15.99 -6.10 -11.46
C TYR A 221 -17.50 -6.09 -11.74
N SER A 222 -18.02 -4.94 -12.19
CA SER A 222 -19.46 -4.77 -12.40
C SER A 222 -19.93 -5.35 -13.74
N SER A 223 -19.11 -5.26 -14.79
CA SER A 223 -19.42 -5.75 -16.13
C SER A 223 -18.17 -6.26 -16.86
N SER A 224 -18.36 -6.97 -17.97
CA SER A 224 -17.26 -7.53 -18.76
C SER A 224 -16.34 -6.51 -19.43
N ALA A 225 -16.79 -5.25 -19.53
CA ALA A 225 -16.02 -4.13 -20.06
C ALA A 225 -15.16 -3.43 -19.00
N GLU A 226 -15.31 -3.78 -17.73
CA GLU A 226 -14.50 -3.25 -16.64
C GLU A 226 -13.31 -4.16 -16.32
N TYR A 227 -12.43 -3.66 -15.45
CA TYR A 227 -11.25 -4.38 -14.98
C TYR A 227 -11.47 -4.80 -13.53
N PRO A 228 -11.22 -6.07 -13.15
CA PRO A 228 -11.20 -6.49 -11.75
C PRO A 228 -10.12 -5.76 -10.93
N THR A 229 -10.44 -5.30 -9.72
CA THR A 229 -9.53 -4.47 -8.88
C THR A 229 -9.44 -4.86 -7.40
N GLY A 230 -10.03 -5.99 -6.99
CA GLY A 230 -9.93 -6.48 -5.61
C GLY A 230 -10.36 -5.48 -4.53
N SER A 231 -11.61 -5.01 -4.62
CA SER A 231 -12.20 -3.96 -3.77
C SER A 231 -12.72 -4.46 -2.41
N TRP A 232 -12.26 -5.60 -1.89
CA TRP A 232 -12.63 -6.07 -0.55
C TRP A 232 -12.06 -5.17 0.55
N PHE A 233 -12.72 -5.17 1.70
CA PHE A 233 -12.49 -4.15 2.74
C PHE A 233 -11.14 -4.32 3.48
N LYS A 234 -10.76 -5.56 3.79
CA LYS A 234 -9.58 -5.88 4.61
C LYS A 234 -8.43 -6.39 3.75
N GLY A 235 -7.28 -5.73 3.80
CA GLY A 235 -6.09 -6.16 3.05
C GLY A 235 -5.54 -7.52 3.48
N ALA A 236 -5.86 -8.00 4.69
CA ALA A 236 -5.52 -9.36 5.13
C ALA A 236 -6.20 -10.45 4.28
N ASP A 237 -7.37 -10.16 3.72
CA ASP A 237 -8.06 -11.09 2.83
C ASP A 237 -7.27 -11.32 1.54
N THR A 238 -6.54 -10.31 1.04
CA THR A 238 -5.65 -10.45 -0.13
C THR A 238 -4.59 -11.51 0.11
N THR A 239 -4.00 -11.56 1.30
CA THR A 239 -2.98 -12.57 1.63
C THR A 239 -3.56 -13.98 1.57
N VAL A 240 -4.76 -14.19 2.12
CA VAL A 240 -5.42 -15.50 2.11
C VAL A 240 -5.84 -15.90 0.70
N LEU A 241 -6.43 -14.99 -0.06
CA LEU A 241 -6.79 -15.22 -1.46
C LEU A 241 -5.57 -15.56 -2.31
N SER A 242 -4.47 -14.83 -2.13
CA SER A 242 -3.22 -15.07 -2.86
C SER A 242 -2.64 -16.47 -2.57
N LEU A 243 -2.69 -16.94 -1.32
CA LEU A 243 -2.25 -18.29 -0.96
C LEU A 243 -3.16 -19.37 -1.59
N PHE A 244 -4.48 -19.18 -1.50
CA PHE A 244 -5.44 -20.10 -2.13
C PHE A 244 -5.23 -20.17 -3.66
N LEU A 245 -5.09 -19.01 -4.31
CA LEU A 245 -4.93 -18.93 -5.76
C LEU A 245 -3.61 -19.54 -6.23
N GLU A 246 -2.53 -19.41 -5.46
CA GLU A 246 -1.27 -20.10 -5.77
C GLU A 246 -1.49 -21.62 -5.82
N GLU A 247 -2.11 -22.20 -4.78
CA GLU A 247 -2.41 -23.65 -4.72
C GLU A 247 -3.40 -24.09 -5.82
N LYS A 248 -4.47 -23.31 -6.04
CA LYS A 248 -5.48 -23.59 -7.06
C LYS A 248 -4.84 -23.63 -8.44
N TYR A 249 -4.08 -22.62 -8.83
CA TYR A 249 -3.43 -22.60 -10.13
C TYR A 249 -2.36 -23.68 -10.26
N ALA A 250 -1.56 -23.94 -9.21
CA ALA A 250 -0.60 -25.04 -9.22
C ALA A 250 -1.26 -26.40 -9.53
N THR A 251 -2.48 -26.62 -9.00
CA THR A 251 -3.27 -27.84 -9.23
C THR A 251 -3.88 -27.90 -10.63
N LEU A 252 -4.27 -26.76 -11.21
CA LEU A 252 -4.88 -26.69 -12.54
C LEU A 252 -3.87 -26.77 -13.70
N LEU A 253 -2.63 -26.31 -13.50
CA LEU A 253 -1.62 -26.23 -14.56
C LEU A 253 -1.29 -27.56 -15.27
N PRO A 254 -1.24 -28.72 -14.59
CA PRO A 254 -1.00 -30.00 -15.25
C PRO A 254 -2.09 -30.39 -16.25
N THR A 255 -3.34 -30.02 -15.98
CA THR A 255 -4.51 -30.35 -16.80
C THR A 255 -5.01 -29.18 -17.66
N CYS A 256 -4.33 -28.04 -17.61
CA CYS A 256 -4.67 -26.85 -18.37
C CYS A 256 -4.50 -27.09 -19.89
N PRO A 257 -5.50 -26.71 -20.73
CA PRO A 257 -5.39 -26.81 -22.19
C PRO A 257 -4.14 -26.12 -22.73
N ALA A 258 -3.53 -26.70 -23.77
CA ALA A 258 -2.22 -26.26 -24.28
C ALA A 258 -2.24 -24.78 -24.74
N GLU A 259 -3.36 -24.35 -25.30
CA GLU A 259 -3.60 -22.98 -25.77
C GLU A 259 -3.70 -21.95 -24.63
N LEU A 260 -4.25 -22.34 -23.48
CA LEU A 260 -4.38 -21.46 -22.30
C LEU A 260 -3.17 -21.51 -21.37
N LYS A 261 -2.38 -22.59 -21.47
CA LYS A 261 -1.27 -22.89 -20.57
C LYS A 261 -0.26 -21.73 -20.43
N PRO A 262 0.19 -21.03 -21.50
CA PRO A 262 1.11 -19.91 -21.36
C PRO A 262 0.54 -18.79 -20.48
N TYR A 263 -0.74 -18.45 -20.67
CA TYR A 263 -1.40 -17.42 -19.87
C TYR A 263 -1.57 -17.87 -18.42
N PHE A 264 -2.06 -19.09 -18.18
CA PHE A 264 -2.24 -19.63 -16.82
C PHE A 264 -0.93 -19.78 -16.04
N VAL A 265 0.18 -20.12 -16.73
CA VAL A 265 1.51 -20.15 -16.11
C VAL A 265 1.93 -18.77 -15.63
N GLU A 266 1.66 -17.72 -16.38
CA GLU A 266 2.01 -16.35 -15.98
C GLU A 266 1.06 -15.79 -14.92
N VAL A 267 -0.22 -16.18 -14.93
CA VAL A 267 -1.15 -15.87 -13.82
C VAL A 267 -0.65 -16.52 -12.53
N HIS A 268 -0.30 -17.80 -12.56
CA HIS A 268 0.29 -18.50 -11.42
C HIS A 268 1.60 -17.84 -10.95
N ARG A 269 2.51 -17.54 -11.89
CA ARG A 269 3.79 -16.87 -11.58
C ARG A 269 3.57 -15.51 -10.93
N THR A 270 2.56 -14.75 -11.37
CA THR A 270 2.18 -13.46 -10.78
C THR A 270 1.77 -13.61 -9.33
N ILE A 271 0.87 -14.54 -9.03
CA ILE A 271 0.43 -14.76 -7.64
C ILE A 271 1.58 -15.27 -6.76
N ARG A 272 2.31 -16.29 -7.23
CA ARG A 272 3.43 -16.89 -6.50
C ARG A 272 4.53 -15.88 -6.18
N SER A 273 4.97 -15.10 -7.17
CA SER A 273 6.04 -14.11 -6.96
C SER A 273 5.64 -12.99 -6.01
N SER A 274 4.35 -12.59 -5.99
CA SER A 274 3.81 -11.69 -4.97
C SER A 274 3.89 -12.32 -3.57
N ASN A 275 3.58 -13.61 -3.44
CA ASN A 275 3.67 -14.32 -2.16
C ASN A 275 5.13 -14.48 -1.69
N GLU A 276 6.04 -14.86 -2.59
CA GLU A 276 7.48 -14.96 -2.31
C GLU A 276 8.05 -13.62 -1.84
N PHE A 277 7.72 -12.53 -2.53
CA PHE A 277 8.13 -11.17 -2.14
C PHE A 277 7.69 -10.81 -0.72
N LEU A 278 6.39 -10.94 -0.44
CA LEU A 278 5.84 -10.59 0.87
C LEU A 278 6.38 -11.50 1.96
N LYS A 279 6.46 -12.81 1.72
CA LYS A 279 7.02 -13.78 2.67
C LYS A 279 8.47 -13.42 3.00
N GLY A 280 9.30 -13.13 2.00
CA GLY A 280 10.68 -12.68 2.20
C GLY A 280 10.76 -11.48 3.12
N LEU A 281 9.94 -10.45 2.89
CA LEU A 281 9.93 -9.26 3.74
C LEU A 281 9.44 -9.52 5.16
N TYR A 282 8.40 -10.35 5.35
CA TYR A 282 7.86 -10.65 6.68
C TYR A 282 8.80 -11.50 7.54
N HIS A 283 9.67 -12.29 6.92
CA HIS A 283 10.69 -13.08 7.61
C HIS A 283 11.98 -12.29 7.90
N ALA A 284 12.23 -11.20 7.18
CA ALA A 284 13.41 -10.37 7.36
C ALA A 284 13.26 -9.33 8.48
N ASP A 285 14.40 -8.88 9.01
CA ASP A 285 14.47 -7.80 10.00
C ASP A 285 14.29 -6.41 9.38
N THR A 286 14.44 -5.36 10.20
CA THR A 286 14.38 -3.95 9.79
C THR A 286 15.39 -3.62 8.70
N TRP A 287 16.60 -4.16 8.78
CA TRP A 287 17.64 -4.01 7.77
C TRP A 287 17.75 -5.32 7.00
N LEU A 288 17.57 -5.25 5.69
CA LEU A 288 17.69 -6.43 4.85
C LEU A 288 19.17 -6.81 4.70
N THR A 289 19.48 -8.09 4.88
CA THR A 289 20.74 -8.66 4.40
C THR A 289 20.80 -8.55 2.88
N GLU A 290 22.00 -8.67 2.31
CA GLU A 290 22.15 -8.65 0.85
C GLU A 290 21.33 -9.76 0.17
N ALA A 291 21.31 -10.96 0.74
CA ALA A 291 20.57 -12.10 0.22
C ALA A 291 19.04 -11.85 0.25
N GLU A 292 18.50 -11.38 1.37
CA GLU A 292 17.08 -11.03 1.49
C GLU A 292 16.69 -9.91 0.53
N ARG A 293 17.56 -8.90 0.39
CA ARG A 293 17.35 -7.81 -0.58
C ARG A 293 17.32 -8.32 -2.01
N ARG A 294 18.28 -9.16 -2.43
CA ARG A 294 18.30 -9.74 -3.78
C ARG A 294 17.05 -10.57 -4.04
N HIS A 295 16.66 -11.41 -3.08
CA HIS A 295 15.43 -12.19 -3.17
C HIS A 295 14.18 -11.31 -3.32
N ALA A 296 14.08 -10.22 -2.55
CA ALA A 296 12.98 -9.26 -2.66
C ALA A 296 12.97 -8.53 -4.02
N ILE A 297 14.13 -8.16 -4.56
CA ILE A 297 14.23 -7.56 -5.90
C ILE A 297 13.78 -8.58 -6.96
N GLU A 298 14.31 -9.80 -6.94
CA GLU A 298 14.01 -10.85 -7.92
C GLU A 298 12.52 -11.22 -7.93
N SER A 299 11.94 -11.50 -6.76
CA SER A 299 10.52 -11.82 -6.62
C SER A 299 9.62 -10.64 -7.02
N GLY A 300 9.95 -9.42 -6.58
CA GLY A 300 9.20 -8.21 -6.96
C GLY A 300 9.28 -7.89 -8.47
N ARG A 301 10.44 -8.10 -9.09
CA ARG A 301 10.63 -7.98 -10.55
C ARG A 301 9.86 -9.04 -11.32
N CYS A 302 9.90 -10.29 -10.84
CA CYS A 302 9.13 -11.40 -11.39
C CYS A 302 7.63 -11.05 -11.39
N PHE A 303 7.11 -10.55 -10.27
CA PHE A 303 5.72 -10.13 -10.14
C PHE A 303 5.33 -9.01 -11.11
N LEU A 304 6.13 -7.94 -11.19
CA LEU A 304 5.88 -6.83 -12.12
C LEU A 304 5.86 -7.30 -13.59
N ASN A 305 6.80 -8.16 -13.96
CA ASN A 305 6.96 -8.65 -15.33
C ASN A 305 5.85 -9.63 -15.72
N SER A 306 5.48 -10.57 -14.84
CA SER A 306 4.40 -11.52 -15.11
C SER A 306 3.04 -10.83 -15.10
N PHE A 307 2.80 -9.84 -14.22
CA PHE A 307 1.60 -9.01 -14.26
C PHE A 307 1.49 -8.27 -15.60
N LYS A 308 2.60 -7.69 -16.06
CA LYS A 308 2.68 -7.04 -17.38
C LYS A 308 2.36 -8.00 -18.52
N PHE A 309 2.94 -9.20 -18.48
CA PHE A 309 2.62 -10.24 -19.47
C PHE A 309 1.12 -10.56 -19.46
N CYS A 310 0.52 -10.79 -18.29
CA CYS A 310 -0.90 -11.08 -18.16
C CYS A 310 -1.77 -9.95 -18.73
N ALA A 311 -1.39 -8.68 -18.50
CA ALA A 311 -2.07 -7.52 -19.06
C ALA A 311 -1.99 -7.47 -20.59
N GLU A 312 -0.79 -7.61 -21.14
CA GLU A 312 -0.58 -7.59 -22.59
C GLU A 312 -1.28 -8.77 -23.27
N HIS A 313 -1.18 -9.97 -22.70
CA HIS A 313 -1.79 -11.17 -23.24
C HIS A 313 -3.32 -11.11 -23.19
N ALA A 314 -3.90 -10.76 -22.04
CA ALA A 314 -5.36 -10.64 -21.91
C ALA A 314 -5.93 -9.61 -22.87
N PHE A 315 -5.28 -8.45 -23.01
CA PHE A 315 -5.77 -7.38 -23.86
C PHE A 315 -5.55 -7.67 -25.35
N LEU A 316 -4.34 -8.04 -25.75
CA LEU A 316 -3.96 -8.16 -27.18
C LEU A 316 -4.33 -9.50 -27.80
N GLN A 317 -4.30 -10.60 -27.03
CA GLN A 317 -4.52 -11.95 -27.55
C GLN A 317 -5.92 -12.47 -27.26
N LEU A 318 -6.44 -12.19 -26.06
CA LEU A 318 -7.74 -12.71 -25.61
C LEU A 318 -8.89 -11.71 -25.77
N ASN A 319 -8.59 -10.45 -26.09
CA ASN A 319 -9.56 -9.35 -26.18
C ASN A 319 -10.39 -9.18 -24.89
N LEU A 320 -9.75 -9.35 -23.74
CA LEU A 320 -10.35 -9.22 -22.41
C LEU A 320 -9.79 -7.99 -21.67
N THR A 321 -10.66 -7.19 -21.08
CA THR A 321 -10.27 -6.08 -20.18
C THR A 321 -9.95 -6.63 -18.79
N ARG A 322 -8.74 -7.15 -18.64
CA ARG A 322 -8.18 -7.67 -17.37
C ARG A 322 -6.90 -6.92 -17.02
N TRP A 323 -6.30 -7.21 -15.86
CA TRP A 323 -4.97 -6.76 -15.45
C TRP A 323 -4.69 -5.28 -15.78
N LYS A 324 -5.50 -4.38 -15.25
CA LYS A 324 -5.34 -2.94 -15.49
C LYS A 324 -4.02 -2.46 -14.90
N TYR A 325 -3.23 -1.73 -15.68
CA TYR A 325 -2.19 -0.90 -15.09
C TYR A 325 -2.84 0.23 -14.27
N GLN A 326 -2.66 0.19 -12.96
CA GLN A 326 -3.03 1.29 -12.07
C GLN A 326 -1.78 2.05 -11.64
N PRO A 327 -1.88 3.33 -11.20
CA PRO A 327 -0.74 4.04 -10.62
C PRO A 327 -0.03 3.28 -9.49
N LYS A 328 -0.76 2.44 -8.73
CA LYS A 328 -0.20 1.56 -7.70
C LYS A 328 0.80 0.53 -8.24
N TYR A 329 0.67 0.09 -9.50
CA TYR A 329 1.67 -0.77 -10.16
C TYR A 329 3.02 -0.06 -10.25
N HIS A 330 3.03 1.19 -10.70
CA HIS A 330 4.25 2.00 -10.78
C HIS A 330 4.82 2.28 -9.39
N LEU A 331 3.96 2.55 -8.41
CA LEU A 331 4.39 2.78 -7.04
C LEU A 331 5.00 1.54 -6.38
N PHE A 332 4.48 0.34 -6.69
CA PHE A 332 5.14 -0.90 -6.28
C PHE A 332 6.53 -0.99 -6.92
N ALA A 333 6.66 -0.61 -8.21
CA ALA A 333 7.97 -0.55 -8.86
C ALA A 333 8.92 0.48 -8.22
N GLU A 334 8.45 1.59 -7.67
CA GLU A 334 9.30 2.52 -6.90
C GLU A 334 9.90 1.86 -5.65
N VAL A 335 9.15 0.95 -4.99
CA VAL A 335 9.67 0.16 -3.85
C VAL A 335 10.79 -0.77 -4.31
N ILE A 336 10.56 -1.52 -5.40
CA ILE A 336 11.57 -2.44 -5.95
C ILE A 336 12.80 -1.68 -6.46
N PHE A 337 12.58 -0.58 -7.15
CA PHE A 337 13.63 0.30 -7.66
C PHE A 337 14.52 0.82 -6.54
N LEU A 338 13.96 1.24 -5.40
CA LEU A 338 14.77 1.72 -4.27
C LEU A 338 15.67 0.61 -3.71
N LEU A 339 15.16 -0.63 -3.60
CA LEU A 339 15.98 -1.77 -3.18
C LEU A 339 17.13 -2.05 -4.15
N GLU A 340 16.84 -2.01 -5.45
CA GLU A 340 17.83 -2.23 -6.52
C GLU A 340 18.87 -1.11 -6.60
N LYS A 341 18.45 0.14 -6.46
CA LYS A 341 19.34 1.31 -6.39
C LYS A 341 20.30 1.18 -5.21
N ASN A 342 19.79 0.88 -4.01
CA ASN A 342 20.64 0.69 -2.84
C ASN A 342 21.63 -0.47 -3.01
N LEU A 343 21.22 -1.54 -3.71
CA LEU A 343 22.10 -2.66 -4.05
C LEU A 343 23.23 -2.24 -4.99
N HIS A 344 22.92 -1.47 -6.05
CA HIS A 344 23.93 -0.95 -6.98
C HIS A 344 24.89 0.06 -6.32
N GLU A 345 24.40 0.87 -5.38
CA GLU A 345 25.20 1.85 -4.64
C GLU A 345 25.99 1.23 -3.48
N GLY A 346 25.79 -0.05 -3.17
CA GLY A 346 26.48 -0.73 -2.07
C GLY A 346 26.06 -0.25 -0.67
N VAL A 347 24.88 0.37 -0.53
CA VAL A 347 24.35 0.87 0.75
C VAL A 347 23.30 -0.07 1.33
N SER A 348 23.08 -0.05 2.64
CA SER A 348 22.07 -0.88 3.29
C SER A 348 20.64 -0.52 2.85
N SER A 349 19.75 -1.52 2.78
CA SER A 349 18.33 -1.30 2.53
C SER A 349 17.50 -1.57 3.76
N LEU A 350 16.62 -0.62 4.08
CA LEU A 350 15.53 -0.85 5.01
C LEU A 350 14.50 -1.80 4.39
N ASN A 351 13.91 -2.64 5.22
CA ASN A 351 12.78 -3.47 4.85
C ASN A 351 11.56 -2.58 4.55
N PRO A 352 10.97 -2.66 3.33
CA PRO A 352 9.81 -1.85 2.96
C PRO A 352 8.60 -1.99 3.91
N LEU A 353 8.51 -3.07 4.70
CA LEU A 353 7.46 -3.23 5.71
C LEU A 353 7.50 -2.20 6.84
N ILE A 354 8.61 -1.49 7.04
CA ILE A 354 8.69 -0.39 8.01
C ILE A 354 7.71 0.71 7.63
N GLU A 355 7.55 0.95 6.32
CA GLU A 355 6.65 1.95 5.77
C GLU A 355 5.21 1.45 5.61
N ALA A 356 4.95 0.19 5.96
CA ALA A 356 3.63 -0.39 5.83
C ALA A 356 2.67 0.09 6.94
N THR A 357 1.39 0.33 6.59
CA THR A 357 0.42 0.95 7.50
C THR A 357 -0.59 -0.01 8.13
N GLN A 358 -0.39 -1.34 8.10
CA GLN A 358 -1.34 -2.30 8.69
C GLN A 358 -1.62 -2.02 10.17
N VAL A 359 -0.55 -1.77 10.93
CA VAL A 359 -0.63 -1.52 12.38
C VAL A 359 -1.23 -0.14 12.65
N ASP A 360 -0.95 0.82 11.77
CA ASP A 360 -1.52 2.16 11.84
C ASP A 360 -3.03 2.13 11.57
N GLU A 361 -3.50 1.30 10.62
CA GLU A 361 -4.94 1.09 10.39
C GLU A 361 -5.64 0.42 11.57
N ASP A 362 -5.01 -0.58 12.22
CA ASP A 362 -5.58 -1.17 13.44
C ASP A 362 -5.68 -0.12 14.56
N PHE A 363 -4.65 0.71 14.73
CA PHE A 363 -4.66 1.81 15.69
C PHE A 363 -5.79 2.80 15.40
N VAL A 364 -5.87 3.31 14.16
CA VAL A 364 -6.92 4.24 13.74
C VAL A 364 -8.30 3.59 13.90
N GLY A 365 -8.45 2.31 13.56
CA GLY A 365 -9.70 1.57 13.75
C GLY A 365 -10.13 1.42 15.22
N LYS A 366 -9.17 1.28 16.15
CA LYS A 366 -9.45 1.32 17.60
C LYS A 366 -9.88 2.73 18.04
N VAL A 367 -9.15 3.76 17.64
CA VAL A 367 -9.47 5.16 17.97
C VAL A 367 -10.83 5.57 17.38
N SER A 368 -11.14 5.19 16.15
CA SER A 368 -12.45 5.43 15.52
C SER A 368 -13.59 4.78 16.32
N ARG A 369 -13.41 3.56 16.85
CA ARG A 369 -14.42 2.94 17.72
C ARG A 369 -14.67 3.74 19.00
N PHE A 370 -13.64 4.35 19.58
CA PHE A 370 -13.83 5.26 20.72
C PHE A 370 -14.67 6.48 20.33
N SER A 371 -14.44 7.05 19.14
CA SER A 371 -15.19 8.21 18.65
C SER A 371 -16.67 7.92 18.39
N LEU A 372 -17.03 6.68 18.06
CA LEU A 372 -18.43 6.25 17.85
C LEU A 372 -19.22 6.12 19.15
N GLN A 373 -18.55 6.15 20.30
CA GLN A 373 -19.17 5.95 21.61
C GLN A 373 -19.26 7.25 22.44
N VAL A 374 -19.09 8.40 21.80
CA VAL A 374 -19.08 9.71 22.48
C VAL A 374 -19.96 10.69 21.71
N SER A 375 -20.41 11.75 22.38
CA SER A 375 -21.23 12.79 21.75
C SER A 375 -20.42 13.54 20.68
N VAL A 376 -21.04 13.78 19.52
CA VAL A 376 -20.45 14.55 18.41
C VAL A 376 -19.94 15.92 18.87
N ARG A 377 -20.60 16.55 19.86
CA ARG A 377 -20.22 17.88 20.39
C ARG A 377 -18.88 17.88 21.15
N THR A 378 -18.47 16.73 21.68
CA THR A 378 -17.25 16.58 22.49
C THR A 378 -16.33 15.49 21.93
N ILE A 379 -16.53 15.11 20.66
CA ILE A 379 -15.93 13.93 20.07
C ILE A 379 -14.41 13.98 20.09
N SER A 380 -13.78 15.11 19.74
CA SER A 380 -12.33 15.25 19.77
C SER A 380 -11.76 15.00 21.17
N GLU A 381 -12.26 15.75 22.16
CA GLU A 381 -11.78 15.66 23.55
C GLU A 381 -12.07 14.29 24.18
N ARG A 382 -13.29 13.78 24.02
CA ARG A 382 -13.71 12.50 24.63
C ARG A 382 -13.05 11.30 23.97
N THR A 383 -12.76 11.37 22.65
CA THR A 383 -11.98 10.32 21.97
C THR A 383 -10.55 10.27 22.52
N ILE A 384 -9.91 11.42 22.70
CA ILE A 384 -8.57 11.49 23.30
C ILE A 384 -8.59 10.96 24.74
N LYS A 385 -9.57 11.35 25.56
CA LYS A 385 -9.73 10.82 26.93
C LYS A 385 -9.88 9.29 26.95
N LYS A 386 -10.72 8.73 26.06
CA LYS A 386 -10.87 7.26 25.95
C LYS A 386 -9.59 6.57 25.48
N TYR A 387 -8.87 7.18 24.55
CA TYR A 387 -7.55 6.70 24.13
C TYR A 387 -6.57 6.65 25.31
N LEU A 388 -6.46 7.73 26.10
CA LEU A 388 -5.57 7.78 27.27
C LEU A 388 -5.94 6.74 28.33
N LEU A 389 -7.23 6.54 28.60
CA LEU A 389 -7.69 5.47 29.50
C LEU A 389 -7.34 4.08 28.96
N SER A 390 -7.52 3.85 27.66
CA SER A 390 -7.16 2.58 27.02
C SER A 390 -5.66 2.32 27.01
N LEU A 391 -4.85 3.37 26.87
CA LEU A 391 -3.39 3.28 26.94
C LEU A 391 -2.94 2.95 28.36
N ALA A 392 -3.47 3.66 29.36
CA ALA A 392 -3.18 3.44 30.78
C ALA A 392 -3.62 2.05 31.27
N SER A 393 -4.68 1.48 30.69
CA SER A 393 -5.10 0.11 31.01
C SER A 393 -4.24 -0.97 30.35
N ALA A 394 -3.46 -0.62 29.33
CA ALA A 394 -2.63 -1.56 28.59
C ALA A 394 -1.20 -1.62 29.14
N TRP A 395 -0.69 -0.49 29.63
CA TRP A 395 0.57 -0.40 30.38
C TRP A 395 0.39 -0.94 31.80
#